data_AF-A0A3D4Z4W2-F1
#
_entry.id   AF-A0A3D4Z4W2-F1
#
_cell.length_a   1.000
_cell.length_b   1.000
_cell.length_c   1.000
_cell.angle_alpha   90.00
_cell.angle_beta   90.00
_cell.angle_gamma   90.00
#
_symmetry.space_group_name_H-M   'P 1'
#
loop_
_entity.id
_entity.type
_entity.pdbx_description
1 polymer ?
#
loop_
_entity_poly.entity_id
_entity_poly.type
_entity_poly.pdbx_seq_one_letter_code
_entity_poly.pdbx_strand_id
1 'polypeptide(L)'
;MKSLFAKLNLAWALFLHFLRKLWRRRAGYRAFLENYREDRLVPLSRTDKDWLLRFSRCFNCGICDTVCPALEQLPQSLFPGPSYLVTTLTRATPDFWAAGIDFSLCEDCRLCEKVCPNQVPVKEALDFIQAKAEETFSLKISEA
;
A
#
# COMPACT_ATOMS: atom_id res chain seq x y z
N MET A 1 -5.77 -17.99 44.18
CA MET A 1 -5.75 -19.22 43.34
C MET A 1 -6.01 -18.96 41.85
N LYS A 2 -7.08 -18.25 41.47
CA LYS A 2 -7.39 -17.98 40.04
C LYS A 2 -6.26 -17.29 39.25
N SER A 3 -5.55 -16.34 39.86
CA SER A 3 -4.42 -15.64 39.22
C SER A 3 -3.19 -16.52 39.00
N LEU A 4 -2.94 -17.49 39.89
CA LEU A 4 -1.84 -18.44 39.75
C LEU A 4 -2.11 -19.42 38.60
N PHE A 5 -3.34 -19.94 38.53
CA PHE A 5 -3.77 -20.82 37.44
C PHE A 5 -3.70 -20.10 36.08
N ALA A 6 -4.14 -18.84 36.02
CA ALA A 6 -4.02 -18.02 34.81
C ALA A 6 -2.56 -17.84 34.36
N LYS A 7 -1.64 -17.54 35.29
CA LYS A 7 -0.21 -17.39 34.99
C LYS A 7 0.41 -18.70 34.51
N LEU A 8 0.08 -19.82 35.15
CA LEU A 8 0.57 -21.15 34.75
C LEU A 8 0.05 -21.55 33.37
N ASN A 9 -1.23 -21.29 33.07
CA ASN A 9 -1.79 -21.54 31.75
C ASN A 9 -1.11 -20.68 30.67
N LEU A 10 -0.85 -19.40 30.96
CA LEU A 10 -0.15 -18.51 30.03
C LEU A 10 1.29 -18.98 29.79
N ALA A 11 2.01 -19.36 30.86
CA ALA A 11 3.37 -19.88 30.78
C ALA A 11 3.42 -21.19 29.98
N TRP A 12 2.45 -22.08 30.18
CA TRP A 12 2.30 -23.32 29.42
C TRP A 12 2.01 -23.06 27.94
N ALA A 13 1.07 -22.15 27.62
CA ALA A 13 0.77 -21.76 26.25
C ALA A 13 2.00 -21.15 25.55
N LEU A 14 2.76 -20.31 26.26
CA LEU A 14 4.00 -19.71 25.76
C LEU A 14 5.07 -20.78 25.49
N PHE A 15 5.26 -21.72 26.42
CA PHE A 15 6.18 -22.85 26.27
C PHE A 15 5.82 -23.72 25.05
N LEU A 16 4.55 -24.08 24.91
CA LEU A 16 4.05 -24.81 23.74
C LEU A 16 4.21 -24.02 22.43
N HIS A 17 4.06 -22.69 22.45
CA HIS A 17 4.32 -21.85 21.29
C HIS A 17 5.78 -21.94 20.84
N PHE A 18 6.74 -21.83 21.78
CA PHE A 18 8.16 -21.96 21.46
C PHE A 18 8.52 -23.36 20.95
N LEU A 19 8.02 -24.42 21.60
CA LEU A 19 8.17 -25.81 21.12
C LEU A 19 7.63 -25.98 19.69
N ARG A 20 6.42 -25.50 19.41
CA ARG A 20 5.85 -25.55 18.05
C ARG A 20 6.68 -24.74 17.06
N LYS A 21 7.24 -23.59 17.47
CA LYS A 21 8.08 -22.73 16.62
C LYS A 21 9.40 -23.39 16.23
N LEU A 22 9.96 -24.28 17.06
CA LEU A 22 11.14 -25.09 16.71
C LEU A 22 10.86 -26.06 15.54
N TRP A 23 9.63 -26.57 15.43
CA TRP A 23 9.22 -27.48 14.35
C TRP A 23 8.48 -26.80 13.19
N ARG A 24 8.00 -25.56 13.34
CA ARG A 24 7.26 -24.86 12.29
C ARG A 24 8.22 -24.42 11.19
N ARG A 25 8.14 -25.06 10.01
CA ARG A 25 8.81 -24.55 8.80
C ARG A 25 8.38 -23.09 8.59
N ARG A 26 9.34 -22.20 8.29
CA ARG A 26 9.04 -20.82 7.90
C ARG A 26 8.23 -20.89 6.61
N ALA A 27 6.92 -20.65 6.72
CA ALA A 27 5.99 -20.75 5.60
C ALA A 27 6.26 -19.69 4.50
N GLY A 28 7.17 -18.74 4.77
CA GLY A 28 7.87 -17.96 3.76
C GLY A 28 6.94 -17.07 2.93
N TYR A 29 7.45 -16.65 1.78
CA TYR A 29 6.73 -15.80 0.83
C TYR A 29 5.45 -16.47 0.28
N ARG A 30 5.49 -17.78 0.00
CA ARG A 30 4.35 -18.52 -0.56
C ARG A 30 3.13 -18.52 0.37
N ALA A 31 3.33 -18.81 1.65
CA ALA A 31 2.22 -18.79 2.59
C ALA A 31 1.70 -17.37 2.85
N PHE A 32 2.53 -16.33 2.71
CA PHE A 32 2.03 -14.96 2.74
C PHE A 32 1.05 -14.73 1.58
N LEU A 33 1.46 -15.09 0.35
CA LEU A 33 0.58 -14.94 -0.82
C LEU A 33 -0.72 -15.74 -0.65
N GLU A 34 -0.64 -17.01 -0.24
CA GLU A 34 -1.82 -17.87 -0.06
C GLU A 34 -2.80 -17.30 0.97
N ASN A 35 -2.32 -16.74 2.09
CA ASN A 35 -3.19 -16.23 3.14
C ASN A 35 -3.81 -14.86 2.80
N TYR A 36 -3.14 -14.03 2.01
CA TYR A 36 -3.47 -12.61 1.85
C TYR A 36 -3.83 -12.20 0.41
N ARG A 37 -3.86 -13.14 -0.54
CA ARG A 37 -4.25 -12.88 -1.94
C ARG A 37 -5.65 -12.30 -2.05
N GLU A 38 -6.61 -12.82 -1.29
CA GLU A 38 -7.99 -12.35 -1.30
C GLU A 38 -8.13 -10.95 -0.70
N ASP A 39 -7.27 -10.60 0.26
CA ASP A 39 -7.19 -9.26 0.87
C ASP A 39 -6.49 -8.23 -0.04
N ARG A 40 -6.04 -8.64 -1.24
CA ARG A 40 -5.33 -7.80 -2.22
C ARG A 40 -4.08 -7.13 -1.62
N LEU A 41 -3.46 -7.78 -0.64
CA LEU A 41 -2.21 -7.29 -0.07
C LEU A 41 -1.06 -7.61 -1.02
N VAL A 42 -0.40 -6.55 -1.49
CA VAL A 42 0.70 -6.68 -2.43
C VAL A 42 2.00 -6.97 -1.69
N PRO A 43 2.86 -7.87 -2.21
CA PRO A 43 4.18 -8.07 -1.66
C PRO A 43 5.05 -6.83 -1.88
N LEU A 44 5.74 -6.40 -0.83
CA LEU A 44 6.62 -5.23 -0.85
C LEU A 44 8.09 -5.65 -0.73
N SER A 45 8.85 -5.35 -1.78
CA SER A 45 10.30 -5.45 -1.82
C SER A 45 10.97 -4.43 -0.90
N ARG A 46 12.31 -4.49 -0.76
CA ARG A 46 13.06 -3.44 -0.05
C ARG A 46 12.97 -2.10 -0.79
N THR A 47 13.14 -2.13 -2.10
CA THR A 47 13.00 -0.97 -2.98
C THR A 47 11.62 -0.33 -2.87
N ASP A 48 10.57 -1.15 -2.77
CA ASP A 48 9.19 -0.67 -2.63
C ASP A 48 9.02 0.14 -1.34
N LYS A 49 9.64 -0.30 -0.25
CA LYS A 49 9.61 0.42 1.03
C LYS A 49 10.34 1.75 0.95
N ASP A 50 11.46 1.82 0.24
CA ASP A 50 12.19 3.07 0.05
C ASP A 50 11.34 4.11 -0.70
N TRP A 51 10.56 3.67 -1.70
CA TRP A 51 9.58 4.51 -2.38
C TRP A 51 8.44 4.95 -1.47
N LEU A 52 7.83 4.04 -0.71
CA LEU A 52 6.77 4.37 0.25
C LEU A 52 7.23 5.41 1.29
N LEU A 53 8.49 5.37 1.73
CA LEU A 53 9.06 6.38 2.62
C LEU A 53 9.12 7.76 1.96
N ARG A 54 9.45 7.84 0.66
CA ARG A 54 9.46 9.11 -0.09
C ARG A 54 8.05 9.66 -0.25
N PHE A 55 7.07 8.82 -0.57
CA PHE A 55 5.67 9.22 -0.69
C PHE A 55 5.09 9.69 0.66
N SER A 56 5.55 9.09 1.75
CA SER A 56 5.10 9.41 3.11
C SER A 56 5.49 10.81 3.60
N ARG A 57 6.34 11.55 2.85
CA ARG A 57 6.68 12.95 3.14
C ARG A 57 5.52 13.93 2.89
N CYS A 58 4.45 13.48 2.24
CA CYS A 58 3.24 14.28 2.09
C CYS A 58 2.57 14.51 3.44
N PHE A 59 2.30 15.79 3.75
CA PHE A 59 1.56 16.24 4.94
C PHE A 59 0.19 16.85 4.59
N ASN A 60 -0.31 16.52 3.39
CA ASN A 60 -1.64 16.89 2.91
C ASN A 60 -1.94 18.41 2.89
N CYS A 61 -1.04 19.21 2.30
CA CYS A 61 -1.27 20.66 2.17
C CYS A 61 -2.22 21.05 1.03
N GLY A 62 -2.47 20.17 0.06
CA GLY A 62 -3.37 20.42 -1.08
C GLY A 62 -2.84 21.31 -2.21
N ILE A 63 -1.64 21.90 -2.11
CA ILE A 63 -1.09 22.80 -3.16
C ILE A 63 -0.97 22.11 -4.53
N CYS A 64 -0.69 20.81 -4.54
CA CYS A 64 -0.63 20.04 -5.79
C CYS A 64 -1.97 19.98 -6.53
N ASP A 65 -3.09 20.01 -5.82
CA ASP A 65 -4.42 19.95 -6.43
C ASP A 65 -4.77 21.28 -7.11
N THR A 66 -4.34 22.41 -6.54
CA THR A 66 -4.65 23.75 -7.08
C THR A 66 -3.96 24.04 -8.42
N VAL A 67 -2.97 23.23 -8.81
CA VAL A 67 -2.23 23.39 -10.06
C VAL A 67 -2.45 22.22 -11.02
N CYS A 68 -3.35 21.30 -10.70
CA CYS A 68 -3.59 20.12 -11.52
C CYS A 68 -4.63 20.43 -12.62
N PRO A 69 -4.26 20.38 -13.91
CA PRO A 69 -5.18 20.72 -15.00
C PRO A 69 -6.41 19.81 -15.07
N ALA A 70 -6.27 18.53 -14.67
CA ALA A 70 -7.39 17.59 -14.64
C ALA A 70 -8.49 18.02 -13.67
N LEU A 71 -8.13 18.63 -12.53
CA LEU A 71 -9.09 19.14 -11.54
C LEU A 71 -9.79 20.43 -11.98
N GLU A 72 -9.25 21.15 -12.96
CA GLU A 72 -9.95 22.30 -13.57
C GLU A 72 -11.07 21.84 -14.51
N GLN A 73 -10.91 20.67 -15.12
CA GLN A 73 -11.80 20.14 -16.15
C GLN A 73 -12.81 19.12 -15.62
N LEU A 74 -12.50 18.47 -14.48
CA LEU A 74 -13.24 17.33 -13.98
C LEU A 74 -13.64 17.52 -12.51
N PRO A 75 -14.83 17.05 -12.10
CA PRO A 75 -15.18 16.98 -10.69
C PRO A 75 -14.30 15.96 -9.96
N GLN A 76 -14.07 16.19 -8.67
CA GLN A 76 -13.29 15.30 -7.80
C GLN A 76 -13.85 13.87 -7.69
N SER A 77 -15.14 13.69 -7.99
CA SER A 77 -15.78 12.37 -8.07
C SER A 77 -15.27 11.52 -9.23
N LEU A 78 -14.68 12.13 -10.26
CA LEU A 78 -14.10 11.45 -11.43
C LEU A 78 -12.58 11.44 -11.40
N PHE A 79 -11.96 12.48 -10.85
CA PHE A 79 -10.51 12.57 -10.68
C PHE A 79 -10.22 13.18 -9.31
N PRO A 80 -9.84 12.40 -8.29
CA PRO A 80 -9.75 12.88 -6.90
C PRO A 80 -8.53 13.76 -6.61
N GLY A 81 -7.57 13.84 -7.55
CA GLY A 81 -6.44 14.77 -7.45
C GLY A 81 -5.14 14.16 -6.95
N PRO A 82 -3.99 14.81 -7.23
CA PRO A 82 -2.68 14.32 -6.82
C PRO A 82 -2.48 14.21 -5.30
N SER A 83 -3.16 15.04 -4.48
CA SER A 83 -3.08 14.88 -3.02
C SER A 83 -3.66 13.54 -2.59
N TYR A 84 -4.84 13.17 -3.08
CA TYR A 84 -5.54 11.92 -2.77
C TYR A 84 -4.70 10.70 -3.15
N LEU A 85 -4.05 10.71 -4.32
CA LEU A 85 -3.13 9.65 -4.75
C LEU A 85 -2.09 9.37 -3.67
N VAL A 86 -1.42 10.42 -3.20
CA VAL A 86 -0.32 10.27 -2.25
C VAL A 86 -0.83 10.05 -0.83
N THR A 87 -1.92 10.71 -0.40
CA THR A 87 -2.42 10.59 0.98
C THR A 87 -3.08 9.26 1.24
N THR A 88 -3.85 8.78 0.27
CA THR A 88 -4.73 7.63 0.42
C THR A 88 -4.13 6.42 -0.26
N LEU A 89 -3.96 6.48 -1.60
CA LEU A 89 -3.66 5.29 -2.37
C LEU A 89 -2.29 4.71 -2.03
N THR A 90 -1.24 5.52 -1.82
CA THR A 90 0.08 4.98 -1.44
C THR A 90 0.10 4.26 -0.07
N ARG A 91 -0.92 4.46 0.77
CA ARG A 91 -1.02 3.87 2.11
C ARG A 91 -2.04 2.72 2.19
N ALA A 92 -2.78 2.47 1.12
CA ALA A 92 -3.83 1.46 1.06
C ALA A 92 -3.54 0.45 -0.05
N THR A 93 -2.63 -0.48 0.20
CA THR A 93 -2.27 -1.53 -0.79
C THR A 93 -3.47 -2.31 -1.34
N PRO A 94 -4.52 -2.64 -0.55
CA PRO A 94 -5.70 -3.32 -1.10
C PRO A 94 -6.44 -2.53 -2.18
N ASP A 95 -6.24 -1.20 -2.22
CA ASP A 95 -6.96 -0.26 -3.08
C ASP A 95 -6.14 0.20 -4.28
N PHE A 96 -4.94 -0.36 -4.50
CA PHE A 96 -4.08 0.03 -5.63
C PHE A 96 -4.77 -0.11 -7.00
N TRP A 97 -5.71 -1.05 -7.14
CA TRP A 97 -6.53 -1.22 -8.34
C TRP A 97 -7.35 0.03 -8.69
N ALA A 98 -7.74 0.84 -7.70
CA ALA A 98 -8.52 2.06 -7.91
C ALA A 98 -7.71 3.14 -8.65
N ALA A 99 -6.38 3.15 -8.50
CA ALA A 99 -5.54 4.14 -9.17
C ALA A 99 -5.61 4.07 -10.70
N GLY A 100 -5.75 2.87 -11.26
CA GLY A 100 -5.91 2.70 -12.72
C GLY A 100 -7.20 3.32 -13.25
N ILE A 101 -8.24 3.39 -12.40
CA ILE A 101 -9.53 3.98 -12.76
C ILE A 101 -9.47 5.49 -12.53
N ASP A 102 -9.15 5.89 -11.28
CA ASP A 102 -9.23 7.26 -10.79
C ASP A 102 -8.19 8.21 -11.42
N PHE A 103 -7.05 7.67 -11.89
CA PHE A 103 -5.93 8.46 -12.43
C PHE A 103 -5.62 8.19 -13.91
N SER A 104 -6.52 7.53 -14.63
CA SER A 104 -6.42 7.33 -16.09
C SER A 104 -6.35 8.65 -16.89
N LEU A 105 -6.80 9.75 -16.30
CA LEU A 105 -6.85 11.09 -16.90
C LEU A 105 -5.64 11.97 -16.53
N CYS A 106 -4.65 11.41 -15.84
CA CYS A 106 -3.42 12.13 -15.54
C CYS A 106 -2.53 12.26 -16.80
N GLU A 107 -2.19 13.50 -17.18
CA GLU A 107 -1.36 13.79 -18.36
C GLU A 107 0.15 13.81 -18.10
N ASP A 108 0.61 13.41 -16.91
CA ASP A 108 2.04 13.44 -16.51
C ASP A 108 2.74 14.81 -16.70
N CYS A 109 2.01 15.91 -16.48
CA CYS A 109 2.58 17.26 -16.59
C CYS A 109 3.58 17.62 -15.47
N ARG A 110 3.60 16.84 -14.37
CA ARG A 110 4.44 17.00 -13.17
C ARG A 110 4.37 18.37 -12.49
N LEU A 111 3.32 19.16 -12.73
CA LEU A 111 3.12 20.45 -12.05
C LEU A 111 2.97 20.27 -10.53
N CYS A 112 2.29 19.21 -10.11
CA CYS A 112 2.12 18.83 -8.70
C CYS A 112 3.44 18.63 -7.95
N GLU A 113 4.46 18.08 -8.60
CA GLU A 113 5.78 17.85 -8.01
C GLU A 113 6.55 19.16 -7.86
N LYS A 114 6.50 20.03 -8.88
CA LYS A 114 7.21 21.31 -8.90
C LYS A 114 6.78 22.24 -7.78
N VAL A 115 5.50 22.21 -7.40
CA VAL A 115 4.95 23.04 -6.31
C VAL A 115 5.02 22.36 -4.94
N CYS A 116 5.43 21.10 -4.86
CA CYS A 116 5.41 20.35 -3.62
C CYS A 116 6.54 20.82 -2.68
N PRO A 117 6.22 21.38 -1.49
CA PRO A 117 7.26 21.86 -0.56
C PRO A 117 8.13 20.72 0.01
N ASN A 118 7.62 19.49 0.01
CA ASN A 118 8.36 18.31 0.47
C ASN A 118 8.94 17.46 -0.66
N GLN A 119 8.85 17.92 -1.91
CA GLN A 119 9.41 17.22 -3.08
C GLN A 119 8.93 15.75 -3.14
N VAL A 120 7.63 15.56 -2.95
CA VAL A 120 7.00 14.25 -3.08
C VAL A 120 7.01 13.86 -4.57
N PRO A 121 7.53 12.68 -4.92
CA PRO A 121 7.55 12.18 -6.29
C PRO A 121 6.18 11.58 -6.66
N VAL A 122 5.27 12.40 -7.18
CA VAL A 122 3.86 12.06 -7.42
C VAL A 122 3.72 11.12 -8.62
N LYS A 123 4.50 11.33 -9.68
CA LYS A 123 4.48 10.46 -10.86
C LYS A 123 4.98 9.06 -10.50
N GLU A 124 6.08 8.99 -9.76
CA GLU A 124 6.61 7.71 -9.31
C GLU A 124 5.66 7.02 -8.33
N ALA A 125 4.86 7.76 -7.57
CA ALA A 125 3.78 7.19 -6.76
C ALA A 125 2.68 6.56 -7.63
N LEU A 126 2.25 7.25 -8.70
CA LEU A 126 1.26 6.72 -9.64
C LEU A 126 1.79 5.44 -10.31
N ASP A 127 3.01 5.48 -10.84
CA ASP A 127 3.65 4.34 -11.51
C ASP A 127 3.81 3.15 -10.57
N PHE A 128 4.24 3.41 -9.33
CA PHE A 128 4.39 2.39 -8.31
C PHE A 128 3.06 1.68 -8.03
N ILE A 129 1.98 2.44 -7.86
CA ILE A 129 0.66 1.89 -7.56
C ILE A 129 0.13 1.08 -8.76
N GLN A 130 0.25 1.61 -9.98
CA GLN A 130 -0.20 0.93 -11.20
C GLN A 130 0.56 -0.39 -11.41
N ALA A 131 1.90 -0.37 -11.30
CA ALA A 131 2.71 -1.58 -11.43
C ALA A 131 2.33 -2.65 -10.37
N LYS A 132 2.02 -2.23 -9.15
CA LYS A 132 1.61 -3.15 -8.08
C LYS A 132 0.17 -3.66 -8.25
N ALA A 133 -0.72 -2.85 -8.80
CA ALA A 133 -2.06 -3.28 -9.18
C ALA A 133 -2.00 -4.37 -10.27
N GLU A 134 -1.14 -4.18 -11.28
CA GLU A 134 -0.91 -5.17 -12.35
C GLU A 134 -0.31 -6.47 -11.81
N GLU A 135 0.72 -6.40 -10.95
CA GLU A 135 1.34 -7.58 -10.31
C GLU A 135 0.27 -8.43 -9.59
N THR A 136 -0.65 -7.77 -8.87
CA THR A 136 -1.74 -8.44 -8.15
C THR A 136 -2.73 -9.11 -9.11
N PHE A 137 -3.00 -8.49 -10.26
CA PHE A 137 -3.90 -9.03 -11.28
C PHE A 137 -3.27 -10.20 -12.04
N SER A 138 -1.98 -10.10 -12.40
CA SER A 138 -1.24 -11.19 -13.05
C SER A 138 -1.11 -12.43 -12.15
N LEU A 139 -0.92 -12.25 -10.84
CA LEU A 139 -0.94 -13.35 -9.86
C LEU A 139 -2.32 -14.05 -9.80
N LYS A 140 -3.41 -13.38 -10.16
CA LYS A 140 -4.74 -14.01 -10.29
C LYS A 140 -4.85 -14.93 -11.50
N ILE A 141 -4.23 -14.56 -12.61
CA ILE A 141 -4.35 -15.27 -13.89
C ILE A 141 -3.40 -16.48 -13.97
N SER A 142 -2.20 -16.42 -13.39
CA SER A 142 -1.20 -17.50 -13.51
C SER A 142 -1.55 -18.81 -12.77
N GLU A 143 -2.59 -18.81 -11.95
CA GLU A 143 -3.02 -19.97 -11.15
C GLU A 143 -4.45 -20.44 -11.49
N ALA A 144 -5.07 -19.86 -12.52
CA ALA A 144 -6.37 -20.24 -13.08
C ALA A 144 -6.19 -21.07 -14.36
#